data_AF-A0A7Z6QCX7-F1
#
_entry.id   AF-A0A7Z6QCX7-F1
#
_cell.length_a   1.000
_cell.length_b   1.000
_cell.length_c   1.000
_cell.angle_alpha   90.00
_cell.angle_beta   90.00
_cell.angle_gamma   90.00
#
_symmetry.space_group_name_H-M   'P 1'
#
loop_
_entity.id
_entity.type
_entity.pdbx_description
1 polymer ?
#
loop_
_entity_poly.entity_id
_entity_poly.type
_entity_poly.pdbx_seq_one_letter_code
_entity_poly.pdbx_strand_id
1 'polypeptide(L)' 'MTDPKDPILPGTTVTVNNQESIYNGYEGFVQRISGDKAAVLFEGGNWDKLLTLPLKDLTKS' A
#
# COMPACT_ATOMS: atom_id res chain seq x y z
N MET A 1 -25.89 -1.60 3.26
CA MET A 1 -25.07 -2.53 2.46
C MET A 1 -23.72 -1.86 2.30
N THR A 2 -22.69 -2.34 2.99
CA THR A 2 -21.33 -1.86 2.81
C THR A 2 -20.86 -2.39 1.46
N ASP A 3 -20.58 -1.51 0.51
CA ASP A 3 -19.88 -1.92 -0.71
C ASP A 3 -18.59 -2.65 -0.28
N PRO A 4 -18.34 -3.87 -0.81
CA PRO A 4 -17.09 -4.55 -0.52
C PRO A 4 -15.97 -3.65 -1.02
N LYS A 5 -15.15 -3.15 -0.10
CA LYS A 5 -13.95 -2.39 -0.42
C LYS A 5 -13.14 -3.26 -1.38
N ASP A 6 -12.96 -2.77 -2.61
CA ASP A 6 -12.27 -3.51 -3.67
C ASP A 6 -11.00 -4.16 -3.13
N PRO A 7 -10.77 -5.46 -3.41
CA PRO A 7 -9.60 -6.15 -2.89
C PRO A 7 -8.33 -5.50 -3.44
N ILE A 8 -7.37 -5.25 -2.53
CA ILE A 8 -6.00 -4.88 -2.92
C ILE A 8 -5.30 -6.16 -3.38
N LEU A 9 -4.77 -6.15 -4.60
CA LEU A 9 -4.04 -7.27 -5.20
C LEU A 9 -2.63 -6.82 -5.62
N PRO A 10 -1.68 -7.76 -5.80
CA PRO A 10 -0.43 -7.44 -6.48
C PRO A 10 -0.74 -6.79 -7.82
N GLY A 11 -0.11 -5.66 -8.12
CA GLY A 11 -0.52 -4.85 -9.27
C GLY A 11 -1.23 -3.54 -8.92
N THR A 12 -1.72 -3.41 -7.68
CA THR A 12 -2.58 -2.28 -7.28
C THR A 12 -1.75 -1.10 -6.80
N THR A 13 -2.05 0.10 -7.28
CA THR A 13 -1.56 1.35 -6.67
C THR A 13 -2.34 1.63 -5.40
N VAL A 14 -1.61 1.89 -4.31
CA VAL A 14 -2.17 2.14 -2.99
C VAL A 14 -1.56 3.38 -2.38
N THR A 15 -2.36 4.09 -1.58
CA THR A 15 -1.91 5.17 -0.71
C THR A 15 -1.83 4.66 0.72
N VAL A 16 -0.75 5.00 1.42
CA VAL A 16 -0.64 4.74 2.85
C VAL A 16 -1.56 5.70 3.60
N ASN A 17 -2.49 5.16 4.39
CA ASN A 17 -3.46 5.89 5.18
C ASN A 17 -3.32 5.53 6.67
N ASN A 18 -2.17 5.89 7.25
CA ASN A 18 -1.89 5.72 8.67
C ASN A 18 -1.21 7.01 9.17
N GLN A 19 -1.94 7.80 9.95
CA GLN A 19 -1.48 9.11 10.45
C GLN A 19 -0.24 9.04 11.36
N GLU A 20 0.05 7.88 11.95
CA GLU A 20 1.23 7.66 12.80
C GLU A 20 2.46 7.23 11.99
N SER A 21 2.31 6.97 10.69
CA SER A 21 3.39 6.57 9.79
C SER A 21 4.03 7.78 9.11
N ILE A 22 5.37 7.79 9.03
CA ILE A 22 6.10 8.78 8.21
C ILE A 22 5.83 8.64 6.71
N TYR A 23 5.24 7.52 6.28
CA TYR A 23 4.84 7.28 4.90
C TYR A 23 3.38 7.67 4.63
N ASN A 24 2.68 8.27 5.59
CA ASN A 24 1.28 8.68 5.40
C ASN A 24 1.12 9.57 4.15
N GLY A 25 0.16 9.23 3.30
CA GLY A 25 -0.10 9.92 2.04
C GLY A 25 0.83 9.51 0.89
N TYR A 26 1.82 8.65 1.11
CA TYR A 26 2.69 8.18 0.03
C TYR A 26 1.95 7.15 -0.81
N GLU A 27 2.13 7.25 -2.12
CA GLU A 27 1.61 6.29 -3.10
C GLU A 27 2.70 5.31 -3.52
N GLY A 28 2.31 4.06 -3.71
CA GLY A 28 3.21 3.03 -4.20
C GLY A 28 2.46 1.84 -4.78
N PHE A 29 3.21 0.89 -5.31
CA PHE A 29 2.68 -0.27 -6.02
C PHE A 29 2.81 -1.55 -5.20
N VAL A 30 1.72 -2.31 -5.06
CA VAL A 30 1.77 -3.59 -4.35
C VAL A 30 2.49 -4.64 -5.20
N GLN A 31 3.62 -5.12 -4.70
CA GLN A 31 4.44 -6.15 -5.35
C GLN A 31 4.00 -7.57 -4.97
N ARG A 32 3.63 -7.79 -3.70
CA ARG A 32 3.15 -9.07 -3.19
C ARG A 32 2.32 -8.91 -1.93
N ILE A 33 1.50 -9.90 -1.63
CA ILE A 33 0.69 -9.98 -0.40
C ILE A 33 1.06 -11.26 0.34
N SER A 34 1.17 -11.17 1.66
CA SER A 34 1.40 -12.31 2.54
C SER A 34 0.62 -12.11 3.84
N GLY A 35 -0.42 -12.92 4.05
CA GLY A 35 -1.31 -12.78 5.20
C GLY A 35 -2.04 -11.43 5.19
N ASP A 36 -1.89 -10.68 6.28
CA ASP A 36 -2.53 -9.37 6.50
C ASP A 36 -1.65 -8.18 6.05
N LYS A 37 -0.56 -8.43 5.32
CA LYS A 37 0.40 -7.43 4.88
C LYS A 37 0.65 -7.45 3.39
N ALA A 38 1.02 -6.29 2.85
CA ALA A 38 1.45 -6.10 1.48
C ALA A 38 2.86 -5.50 1.44
N ALA A 39 3.69 -5.98 0.51
CA ALA A 39 4.94 -5.30 0.17
C ALA A 39 4.64 -4.24 -0.89
N VAL A 40 4.85 -2.97 -0.56
CA VAL A 40 4.59 -1.80 -1.41
C VAL A 40 5.93 -1.20 -1.86
N LEU A 41 6.09 -1.06 -3.17
CA LEU A 41 7.23 -0.40 -3.80
C LEU A 41 6.92 1.09 -3.94
N PHE A 42 7.78 1.92 -3.38
CA PHE A 42 7.76 3.37 -3.53
C PHE A 42 8.92 3.77 -4.44
N GLU A 43 8.63 4.55 -5.47
CA GLU A 43 9.61 5.04 -6.45
C GLU A 43 9.77 6.55 -6.32
N GLY A 44 11.00 7.04 -6.41
CA GLY A 44 11.30 8.47 -6.33
C GLY A 44 12.68 8.81 -6.87
N GLY A 45 12.73 9.41 -8.06
CA GLY A 45 14.00 9.72 -8.72
C GLY A 45 14.76 8.44 -9.09
N ASN A 46 16.01 8.30 -8.63
CA ASN A 46 16.84 7.11 -8.85
C ASN A 46 16.74 6.06 -7.75
N TRP A 47 15.81 6.21 -6.80
CA TRP A 47 15.70 5.34 -5.65
C TRP A 47 14.35 4.64 -5.59
N ASP A 48 14.43 3.34 -5.33
CA ASP A 48 13.28 2.50 -5.05
C ASP A 48 13.37 2.00 -3.61
N LYS A 49 12.24 1.99 -2.90
CA LYS A 49 12.13 1.43 -1.55
C LYS A 49 10.95 0.48 -1.47
N LEU A 50 11.22 -0.76 -1.08
CA LEU A 50 10.19 -1.76 -0.79
C LEU A 50 9.90 -1.83 0.71
N LEU A 51 8.65 -1.60 1.11
CA LEU A 51 8.23 -1.65 2.52
C LEU A 51 7.06 -2.63 2.70
N THR A 52 7.07 -3.41 3.78
CA THR A 52 5.93 -4.28 4.13
C THR A 52 5.01 -3.56 5.10
N LEU A 53 3.77 -3.33 4.69
CA LEU A 53 2.75 -2.57 5.43
C LEU A 53 1.50 -3.42 5.69
N PRO A 54 0.80 -3.22 6.81
CA PRO A 54 -0.51 -3.84 7.04
C PRO A 54 -1.52 -3.43 5.97
N LEU A 55 -2.32 -4.36 5.46
CA LEU A 55 -3.37 -4.07 4.47
C LEU A 55 -4.40 -3.05 4.97
N LYS A 56 -4.65 -3.04 6.29
CA LYS A 56 -5.56 -2.06 6.93
C LYS A 56 -5.07 -0.61 6.84
N ASP A 57 -3.78 -0.40 6.65
CA ASP A 57 -3.14 0.91 6.56
C ASP A 57 -3.06 1.38 5.10
N LEU A 58 -3.63 0.63 4.15
CA LEU A 58 -3.58 0.91 2.71
C LEU A 58 -4.99 1.19 2.19
N THR A 59 -5.08 2.20 1.32
CA THR A 59 -6.29 2.48 0.54
C THR A 59 -5.94 2.38 -0.93
N LYS A 60 -6.78 1.70 -1.71
CA LYS A 60 -6.66 1.68 -3.17
C LYS A 60 -6.84 3.12 -3.69
N SER A 61 -5.88 3.59 -4.47
CA SER A 61 -5.91 4.95 -5.04
C SER A 61 -6.85 5.05 -6.23
#